data_AF-A0A4C2E2Z7-F1
#
_entry.id   AF-A0A4C2E2Z7-F1
#
_cell.length_a   1.000
_cell.length_b   1.000
_cell.length_c   1.000
_cell.angle_alpha   90.00
_cell.angle_beta   90.00
_cell.angle_gamma   90.00
#
_symmetry.space_group_name_H-M   'P 1'
#
loop_
_entity.id
_entity.type
_entity.pdbx_description
1 polymer ?
#
loop_
_entity_poly.entity_id
_entity_poly.type
_entity_poly.pdbx_seq_one_letter_code
_entity_poly.pdbx_strand_id
1 'polypeptide(L)'
;MSTKTSKVVQIGCASIWCFLSAGIIFGFAAFKAVLVAEDVYGEYCPVGSAKPCTEQDLKLNFIFTLAAGVTNIAALPVGWVLDHYGPRISGILGSLWIALGTSMYIWAQQFIHILDPYLIGYSMFAIGGPFVFISSFQLANTFPKKSGFILSLITGTFDCSAALFLFYRLGYQSSHQNWHLPQFFSVYMIVPLFILLSQLTVMPHDSYKTQGNIEKLSVEHLDENSRLLGNVSEFCVDDNEHRSLLDGQALDRNVESRTLGNSRKSLVELHLERKLEQKSGGMFGILHGKSVREQINNPLFYLMVIFTTICMLRINYYVATIRSQEEYLLKDPKLALKLNSIFDILLPLGGVVAIPLTGAILDHMNTFNVLVTLFTSSVIVGILGLVPKSFTLHLIGILILVVYRPFVYTVISDYTAKVFGFDTFGTVYGLLISISGMFNMMQSILDRLTHTTFRMNPTPLNSILVLITVISGLALISNVRRQLHLRTLNKLNQEDN
;
A
#
# COMPACT_ATOMS: atom_id res chain seq x y z
N MET A 1 2.98 5.12 -31.29
CA MET A 1 3.94 5.84 -30.43
C MET A 1 3.25 7.01 -29.73
N SER A 2 2.96 6.92 -28.43
CA SER A 2 2.48 8.06 -27.65
C SER A 2 3.59 9.10 -27.51
N THR A 3 3.29 10.38 -27.78
CA THR A 3 4.25 11.49 -27.62
C THR A 3 4.64 11.66 -26.15
N LYS A 4 5.87 12.13 -25.87
CA LYS A 4 6.34 12.38 -24.49
C LYS A 4 5.35 13.23 -23.68
N THR A 5 4.68 14.18 -24.33
CA THR A 5 3.62 15.02 -23.74
C THR A 5 2.41 14.19 -23.29
N SER A 6 1.93 13.25 -24.11
CA SER A 6 0.81 12.37 -23.76
C SER A 6 1.13 11.47 -22.55
N LYS A 7 2.37 10.97 -22.47
CA LYS A 7 2.88 10.19 -21.33
C LYS A 7 2.91 10.99 -20.02
N VAL A 8 3.32 12.25 -20.06
CA VAL A 8 3.30 13.15 -18.88
C VAL A 8 1.87 13.48 -18.46
N VAL A 9 0.98 13.74 -19.42
CA VAL A 9 -0.44 14.00 -19.15
C VAL A 9 -1.10 12.77 -18.49
N GLN A 10 -0.79 11.55 -18.95
CA GLN A 10 -1.27 10.31 -18.33
C GLN A 10 -0.87 10.23 -16.85
N ILE A 11 0.41 10.49 -16.52
CA ILE A 11 0.90 10.49 -15.14
C ILE A 11 0.22 11.59 -14.32
N GLY A 12 0.08 12.79 -14.87
CA GLY A 12 -0.58 13.90 -14.19
C GLY A 12 -2.05 13.62 -13.86
N CYS A 13 -2.82 13.12 -14.84
CA CYS A 13 -4.20 12.69 -14.61
C CYS A 13 -4.25 11.57 -13.56
N ALA A 14 -3.31 10.62 -13.62
CA ALA A 14 -3.24 9.52 -12.67
C ALA A 14 -2.98 9.96 -11.24
N SER A 15 -2.02 10.85 -11.05
CA SER A 15 -1.75 11.46 -9.74
C SER A 15 -2.97 12.21 -9.21
N ILE A 16 -3.69 12.95 -10.06
CA ILE A 16 -4.89 13.71 -9.65
C ILE A 16 -6.01 12.77 -9.22
N TRP A 17 -6.36 11.75 -10.03
CA TRP A 17 -7.42 10.84 -9.60
C TRP A 17 -7.00 9.98 -8.41
N CYS A 18 -5.74 9.57 -8.31
CA CYS A 18 -5.25 8.81 -7.16
C CYS A 18 -5.38 9.63 -5.88
N PHE A 19 -5.02 10.92 -5.94
CA PHE A 19 -5.24 11.85 -4.84
C PHE A 19 -6.72 12.03 -4.48
N LEU A 20 -7.64 11.98 -5.46
CA LEU A 20 -9.05 12.22 -5.21
C LEU A 20 -9.87 10.98 -4.84
N SER A 21 -9.39 9.76 -5.12
CA SER A 21 -10.23 8.56 -4.96
C SER A 21 -9.53 7.29 -4.50
N ALA A 22 -8.20 7.17 -4.57
CA ALA A 22 -7.56 5.87 -4.43
C ALA A 22 -7.53 5.32 -2.99
N GLY A 23 -7.29 6.19 -2.00
CA GLY A 23 -7.15 5.82 -0.59
C GLY A 23 -8.02 6.65 0.38
N ILE A 24 -9.09 7.28 -0.13
CA ILE A 24 -9.93 8.21 0.65
C ILE A 24 -10.48 7.55 1.92
N ILE A 25 -10.72 6.24 1.90
CA ILE A 25 -11.24 5.47 3.02
C ILE A 25 -10.34 5.51 4.26
N PHE A 26 -9.05 5.81 4.10
CA PHE A 26 -8.10 5.90 5.20
C PHE A 26 -8.13 7.26 5.90
N GLY A 27 -8.79 8.27 5.30
CA GLY A 27 -9.16 9.53 5.96
C GLY A 27 -10.37 9.43 6.88
N PHE A 28 -10.70 8.22 7.37
CA PHE A 28 -11.91 7.96 8.14
C PHE A 28 -11.99 8.76 9.43
N ALA A 29 -10.89 9.06 10.11
CA ALA A 29 -10.91 9.82 11.36
C ALA A 29 -11.55 11.22 11.16
N ALA A 30 -11.18 11.92 10.08
CA ALA A 30 -11.80 13.19 9.70
C ALA A 30 -13.26 13.01 9.26
N PHE A 31 -13.56 11.96 8.50
CA PHE A 31 -14.91 11.66 8.01
C PHE A 31 -15.88 11.30 9.15
N LYS A 32 -15.45 10.46 10.09
CA LYS A 32 -16.18 10.05 11.30
C LYS A 32 -16.59 11.26 12.13
N ALA A 33 -15.73 12.27 12.25
CA ALA A 33 -16.07 13.51 12.97
C ALA A 33 -17.28 14.23 12.33
N VAL A 34 -17.41 14.21 11.01
CA VAL A 34 -18.57 14.78 10.29
C VAL A 34 -19.80 13.87 10.45
N LEU A 35 -19.65 12.55 10.33
CA LEU A 35 -20.75 11.59 10.53
C LEU A 35 -21.38 11.71 11.93
N VAL A 36 -20.55 11.88 12.97
CA VAL A 36 -21.02 12.12 14.34
C VAL A 36 -21.73 13.48 14.47
N ALA A 37 -21.28 14.50 13.74
CA ALA A 37 -21.90 15.82 13.75
C ALA A 37 -23.24 15.87 13.00
N GLU A 38 -23.41 15.06 11.95
CA GLU A 38 -24.69 14.86 11.22
C GLU A 38 -25.61 13.83 11.88
N ASP A 39 -25.26 13.36 13.08
CA ASP A 39 -26.03 12.41 13.88
C ASP A 39 -26.31 11.05 13.20
N VAL A 40 -25.38 10.59 12.36
CA VAL A 40 -25.48 9.27 11.72
C VAL A 40 -25.38 8.17 12.78
N TYR A 41 -26.34 7.24 12.79
CA TYR A 41 -26.53 6.21 13.82
C TYR A 41 -26.83 6.76 15.22
N GLY A 42 -27.35 7.98 15.32
CA GLY A 42 -27.77 8.58 16.59
C GLY A 42 -28.86 7.78 17.30
N GLU A 43 -29.65 6.99 16.56
CA GLU A 43 -30.71 6.12 17.09
C GLU A 43 -30.21 5.01 18.01
N TYR A 44 -28.93 4.64 17.92
CA TYR A 44 -28.30 3.67 18.81
C TYR A 44 -27.92 4.27 20.17
N CYS A 45 -27.97 5.59 20.31
CA CYS A 45 -27.63 6.26 21.56
C CYS A 45 -28.86 6.48 22.45
N PRO A 46 -28.74 6.22 23.77
CA PRO A 46 -29.76 6.59 24.74
C PRO A 46 -30.06 8.10 24.70
N VAL A 47 -31.33 8.47 24.84
CA VAL A 47 -31.76 9.88 24.86
C VAL A 47 -31.03 10.64 25.97
N GLY A 48 -30.41 11.76 25.62
CA GLY A 48 -29.66 12.61 26.57
C GLY A 48 -28.23 12.15 26.89
N SER A 49 -27.73 11.09 26.23
CA SER A 49 -26.31 10.70 26.34
C SER A 49 -25.40 11.60 25.51
N ALA A 50 -24.14 11.76 25.95
CA ALA A 50 -23.13 12.46 25.18
C ALA A 50 -22.77 11.65 23.92
N LYS A 51 -22.73 12.30 22.76
CA LYS A 51 -22.38 11.67 21.48
C LYS A 51 -20.87 11.81 21.18
N PRO A 52 -20.20 10.79 20.63
CA PRO A 52 -20.76 9.48 20.30
C PRO A 52 -20.91 8.58 21.53
N CYS A 53 -22.02 7.85 21.63
CA CYS A 53 -22.17 6.76 22.61
C CYS A 53 -21.41 5.51 22.15
N THR A 54 -21.21 4.54 23.05
CA THR A 54 -20.49 3.28 22.74
C THR A 54 -21.04 2.55 21.51
N GLU A 55 -22.36 2.37 21.40
CA GLU A 55 -22.97 1.62 20.29
C GLU A 55 -22.83 2.36 18.95
N GLN A 56 -23.00 3.69 18.95
CA GLN A 56 -22.75 4.53 17.77
C GLN A 56 -21.28 4.48 17.34
N ASP A 57 -20.35 4.56 18.30
CA ASP A 57 -18.91 4.52 17.99
C ASP A 57 -18.49 3.17 17.39
N LEU A 58 -18.97 2.05 17.95
CA LEU A 58 -18.73 0.70 17.43
C LEU A 58 -19.29 0.52 16.02
N LYS A 59 -20.51 1.01 15.76
CA LYS A 59 -21.14 0.94 14.43
C LYS A 59 -20.37 1.77 13.40
N LEU A 60 -19.90 2.96 13.77
CA LEU A 60 -19.06 3.79 12.92
C LEU A 60 -17.69 3.13 12.65
N ASN A 61 -17.01 2.63 13.67
CA ASN A 61 -15.72 1.94 13.52
C ASN A 61 -15.83 0.67 12.68
N PHE A 62 -16.99 0.00 12.71
CA PHE A 62 -17.29 -1.14 11.86
C PHE A 62 -17.29 -0.77 10.37
N ILE A 63 -17.80 0.42 9.98
CA ILE A 63 -17.74 0.88 8.58
C ILE A 63 -16.30 0.88 8.07
N PHE A 64 -15.39 1.49 8.83
CA PHE A 64 -13.99 1.54 8.45
C PHE A 64 -13.33 0.16 8.47
N THR A 65 -13.63 -0.67 9.48
CA THR A 65 -13.11 -2.03 9.57
C THR A 65 -13.49 -2.86 8.34
N LEU A 66 -14.76 -2.78 7.93
CA LEU A 66 -15.25 -3.46 6.74
C LEU A 66 -14.56 -2.95 5.47
N ALA A 67 -14.53 -1.63 5.27
CA ALA A 67 -13.88 -1.04 4.11
C ALA A 67 -12.37 -1.35 4.02
N ALA A 68 -11.63 -1.26 5.12
CA ALA A 68 -10.22 -1.60 5.14
C ALA A 68 -9.97 -3.08 4.84
N GLY A 69 -10.81 -3.99 5.35
CA GLY A 69 -10.78 -5.42 5.01
C GLY A 69 -11.08 -5.67 3.52
N VAL A 70 -12.17 -5.09 3.02
CA VAL A 70 -12.61 -5.20 1.62
C VAL A 70 -11.54 -4.68 0.65
N THR A 71 -10.89 -3.57 0.96
CA THR A 71 -9.81 -2.99 0.12
C THR A 71 -8.65 -3.96 -0.06
N ASN A 72 -8.22 -4.59 1.02
CA ASN A 72 -7.11 -5.55 1.01
C ASN A 72 -7.50 -6.85 0.29
N ILE A 73 -8.73 -7.33 0.48
CA ILE A 73 -9.25 -8.52 -0.22
C ILE A 73 -9.44 -8.24 -1.71
N ALA A 74 -9.88 -7.03 -2.07
CA ALA A 74 -10.10 -6.61 -3.45
C ALA A 74 -8.80 -6.50 -4.25
N ALA A 75 -7.64 -6.39 -3.60
CA ALA A 75 -6.35 -6.30 -4.29
C ALA A 75 -6.08 -7.51 -5.23
N LEU A 76 -6.48 -8.72 -4.83
CA LEU A 76 -6.29 -9.94 -5.63
C LEU A 76 -7.17 -9.98 -6.89
N PRO A 77 -8.51 -9.82 -6.83
CA PRO A 77 -9.34 -9.79 -8.03
C PRO A 77 -9.01 -8.58 -8.92
N VAL A 78 -8.65 -7.44 -8.34
CA VAL A 78 -8.20 -6.27 -9.12
C VAL A 78 -6.93 -6.58 -9.90
N GLY A 79 -5.95 -7.24 -9.28
CA GLY A 79 -4.73 -7.70 -9.96
C GLY A 79 -5.05 -8.65 -11.12
N TRP A 80 -5.93 -9.63 -10.88
CA TRP A 80 -6.37 -10.55 -11.94
C TRP A 80 -7.07 -9.83 -13.10
N VAL A 81 -7.96 -8.87 -12.81
CA VAL A 81 -8.63 -8.07 -13.86
C VAL A 81 -7.61 -7.24 -14.64
N LEU A 82 -6.64 -6.64 -13.96
CA LEU A 82 -5.58 -5.85 -14.60
C LEU A 82 -4.72 -6.71 -15.54
N ASP A 83 -4.39 -7.92 -15.11
CA ASP A 83 -3.52 -8.84 -15.88
C ASP A 83 -4.23 -9.41 -17.12
N HIS A 84 -5.54 -9.69 -17.04
CA HIS A 84 -6.29 -10.30 -18.15
C HIS A 84 -6.99 -9.30 -19.08
N TYR A 85 -7.55 -8.22 -18.53
CA TYR A 85 -8.36 -7.25 -19.27
C TYR A 85 -7.65 -5.90 -19.46
N GLY A 86 -6.51 -5.70 -18.81
CA GLY A 86 -5.72 -4.50 -18.93
C GLY A 86 -6.20 -3.34 -18.04
N PRO A 87 -5.44 -2.24 -18.06
CA PRO A 87 -5.59 -1.10 -17.14
C PRO A 87 -6.84 -0.28 -17.38
N ARG A 88 -7.27 -0.15 -18.64
CA ARG A 88 -8.41 0.67 -19.03
C ARG A 88 -9.71 0.12 -18.47
N ILE A 89 -9.92 -1.20 -18.60
CA ILE A 89 -11.10 -1.88 -18.06
C ILE A 89 -11.08 -1.82 -16.53
N SER A 90 -9.91 -2.05 -15.92
CA SER A 90 -9.72 -1.92 -14.46
C SER A 90 -10.11 -0.52 -13.97
N GLY A 91 -9.63 0.55 -14.63
CA GLY A 91 -9.97 1.93 -14.29
C GLY A 91 -11.44 2.29 -14.49
N ILE A 92 -12.08 1.79 -15.56
CA ILE A 92 -13.52 1.99 -15.80
C ILE A 92 -14.34 1.34 -14.68
N LEU A 93 -14.04 0.08 -14.34
CA LEU A 93 -14.71 -0.61 -13.24
C LEU A 93 -14.53 0.13 -11.91
N GLY A 94 -13.32 0.62 -11.62
CA GLY A 94 -13.05 1.44 -10.44
C GLY A 94 -13.90 2.72 -10.41
N SER A 95 -14.01 3.42 -11.53
CA SER A 95 -14.84 4.63 -11.63
C SER A 95 -16.34 4.34 -11.40
N LEU A 96 -16.83 3.21 -11.89
CA LEU A 96 -18.21 2.78 -11.66
C LEU A 96 -18.47 2.46 -10.19
N TRP A 97 -17.56 1.74 -9.52
CA TRP A 97 -17.67 1.48 -8.09
C TRP A 97 -17.65 2.75 -7.25
N ILE A 98 -16.77 3.72 -7.59
CA ILE A 98 -16.75 5.02 -6.92
C ILE A 98 -18.07 5.77 -7.18
N ALA A 99 -18.56 5.81 -8.42
CA ALA A 99 -19.83 6.44 -8.76
C ALA A 99 -21.02 5.82 -7.99
N LEU A 100 -21.08 4.50 -7.90
CA LEU A 100 -22.09 3.79 -7.11
C LEU A 100 -21.97 4.14 -5.62
N GLY A 101 -20.74 4.18 -5.07
CA GLY A 101 -20.49 4.61 -3.71
C GLY A 101 -20.99 6.02 -3.44
N THR A 102 -20.67 6.98 -4.31
CA THR A 102 -21.16 8.37 -4.19
C THR A 102 -22.69 8.46 -4.26
N SER A 103 -23.29 7.67 -5.14
CA SER A 103 -24.74 7.60 -5.33
C SER A 103 -25.46 7.14 -4.06
N MET A 104 -24.91 6.17 -3.33
CA MET A 104 -25.46 5.71 -2.05
C MET A 104 -25.53 6.83 -1.01
N TYR A 105 -24.54 7.73 -0.96
CA TYR A 105 -24.55 8.87 -0.04
C TYR A 105 -25.49 9.99 -0.49
N ILE A 106 -25.62 10.24 -1.79
CA ILE A 106 -26.56 11.24 -2.33
C ILE A 106 -28.01 10.87 -2.00
N TRP A 107 -28.35 9.59 -2.19
CA TRP A 107 -29.70 9.07 -1.95
C TRP A 107 -29.86 8.38 -0.58
N ALA A 108 -28.98 8.66 0.38
CA ALA A 108 -28.94 7.97 1.66
C ALA A 108 -30.30 7.95 2.38
N GLN A 109 -31.04 9.07 2.37
CA GLN A 109 -32.35 9.19 3.01
C GLN A 109 -33.42 8.26 2.41
N GLN A 110 -33.32 7.93 1.12
CA GLN A 110 -34.28 7.05 0.45
C GLN A 110 -33.97 5.57 0.73
N PHE A 111 -32.69 5.22 0.83
CA PHE A 111 -32.25 3.84 1.01
C PHE A 111 -32.20 3.37 2.46
N ILE A 112 -32.18 4.29 3.43
CA ILE A 112 -31.98 3.98 4.86
C ILE A 112 -32.98 2.96 5.44
N HIS A 113 -34.18 2.86 4.86
CA HIS A 113 -35.21 1.90 5.29
C HIS A 113 -35.03 0.48 4.74
N ILE A 114 -34.20 0.30 3.70
CA ILE A 114 -34.01 -0.98 3.01
C ILE A 114 -32.62 -1.56 3.31
N LEU A 115 -31.60 -0.72 3.30
CA LEU A 115 -30.19 -1.09 3.44
C LEU A 115 -29.42 0.03 4.11
N ASP A 116 -28.25 -0.27 4.69
CA ASP A 116 -27.37 0.71 5.33
C ASP A 116 -26.52 1.44 4.27
N PRO A 117 -26.92 2.65 3.81
CA PRO A 117 -26.28 3.30 2.67
C PRO A 117 -24.85 3.74 2.98
N TYR A 118 -24.58 4.11 4.25
CA TYR A 118 -23.26 4.56 4.68
C TYR A 118 -22.26 3.42 4.68
N LEU A 119 -22.66 2.23 5.17
CA LEU A 119 -21.82 1.04 5.15
C LEU A 119 -21.52 0.56 3.73
N ILE A 120 -22.55 0.48 2.89
CA ILE A 120 -22.43 -0.02 1.51
C ILE A 120 -21.66 0.97 0.65
N GLY A 121 -21.97 2.27 0.74
CA GLY A 121 -21.27 3.32 0.02
C GLY A 121 -19.78 3.36 0.34
N TYR A 122 -19.41 3.28 1.62
CA TYR A 122 -18.01 3.25 2.03
C TYR A 122 -17.28 1.98 1.56
N SER A 123 -17.97 0.84 1.57
CA SER A 123 -17.44 -0.43 1.03
C SER A 123 -17.24 -0.37 -0.48
N MET A 124 -18.11 0.32 -1.23
CA MET A 124 -17.93 0.54 -2.66
C MET A 124 -16.71 1.41 -2.97
N PHE A 125 -16.43 2.45 -2.16
CA PHE A 125 -15.17 3.21 -2.26
C PHE A 125 -13.94 2.33 -2.00
N ALA A 126 -14.03 1.42 -1.03
CA ALA A 126 -12.97 0.44 -0.74
C ALA A 126 -12.67 -0.53 -1.89
N ILE A 127 -13.67 -0.89 -2.70
CA ILE A 127 -13.45 -1.69 -3.91
C ILE A 127 -12.89 -0.81 -5.03
N GLY A 128 -13.50 0.36 -5.25
CA GLY A 128 -13.14 1.25 -6.35
C GLY A 128 -11.72 1.80 -6.27
N GLY A 129 -11.24 2.15 -5.08
CA GLY A 129 -9.91 2.72 -4.85
C GLY A 129 -8.76 1.87 -5.43
N PRO A 130 -8.62 0.59 -5.06
CA PRO A 130 -7.65 -0.33 -5.63
C PRO A 130 -7.71 -0.45 -7.15
N PHE A 131 -8.90 -0.48 -7.76
CA PHE A 131 -9.06 -0.57 -9.22
C PHE A 131 -8.38 0.59 -9.96
N VAL A 132 -8.57 1.83 -9.50
CA VAL A 132 -7.90 3.00 -10.12
C VAL A 132 -6.45 3.16 -9.67
N PHE A 133 -6.09 2.67 -8.48
CA PHE A 133 -4.74 2.76 -7.97
C PHE A 133 -3.78 1.79 -8.67
N ILE A 134 -4.08 0.49 -8.63
CA ILE A 134 -3.18 -0.57 -9.12
C ILE A 134 -3.02 -0.47 -10.64
N SER A 135 -4.08 -0.12 -11.37
CA SER A 135 -4.02 0.15 -12.82
C SER A 135 -3.13 1.33 -13.21
N SER A 136 -2.79 2.21 -12.25
CA SER A 136 -1.89 3.34 -12.48
C SER A 136 -0.41 2.95 -12.37
N PHE A 137 -0.05 1.82 -11.73
CA PHE A 137 1.34 1.42 -11.54
C PHE A 137 2.11 1.20 -12.84
N GLN A 138 1.45 0.70 -13.88
CA GLN A 138 2.04 0.58 -15.21
C GLN A 138 2.46 1.92 -15.83
N LEU A 139 1.99 3.08 -15.34
CA LEU A 139 2.46 4.38 -15.80
C LEU A 139 3.89 4.68 -15.34
N ALA A 140 4.34 4.09 -14.22
CA ALA A 140 5.73 4.18 -13.79
C ALA A 140 6.70 3.61 -14.84
N ASN A 141 6.22 2.65 -15.62
CA ASN A 141 6.98 2.01 -16.69
C ASN A 141 7.17 2.89 -17.93
N THR A 142 6.46 4.02 -17.99
CA THR A 142 6.47 4.90 -19.15
C THR A 142 7.80 5.67 -19.28
N PHE A 143 8.51 5.87 -18.16
CA PHE A 143 9.85 6.46 -18.11
C PHE A 143 10.81 5.58 -17.26
N PRO A 144 11.49 4.59 -17.87
CA PRO A 144 12.32 3.61 -17.15
C PRO A 144 13.41 4.23 -16.27
N LYS A 145 14.04 5.34 -16.72
CA LYS A 145 15.07 6.06 -15.94
C LYS A 145 14.53 6.74 -14.67
N LYS A 146 13.20 6.88 -14.52
CA LYS A 146 12.53 7.54 -13.39
C LYS A 146 11.36 6.71 -12.84
N SER A 147 11.34 5.40 -13.10
CA SER A 147 10.22 4.51 -12.74
C SER A 147 9.97 4.49 -11.23
N GLY A 148 11.03 4.37 -10.42
CA GLY A 148 10.94 4.42 -8.96
C GLY A 148 10.34 5.71 -8.43
N PHE A 149 10.69 6.86 -9.02
CA PHE A 149 10.11 8.16 -8.64
C PHE A 149 8.64 8.29 -9.03
N ILE A 150 8.25 7.79 -10.20
CA ILE A 150 6.83 7.84 -10.64
C ILE A 150 5.98 6.89 -9.80
N LEU A 151 6.48 5.69 -9.52
CA LEU A 151 5.81 4.73 -8.65
C LEU A 151 5.65 5.30 -7.23
N SER A 152 6.70 5.91 -6.69
CA SER A 152 6.65 6.53 -5.37
C SER A 152 5.74 7.75 -5.33
N LEU A 153 5.66 8.53 -6.41
CA LEU A 153 4.68 9.61 -6.57
C LEU A 153 3.23 9.06 -6.55
N ILE A 154 2.93 8.01 -7.32
CA ILE A 154 1.59 7.41 -7.38
C ILE A 154 1.20 6.83 -6.01
N THR A 155 2.06 6.06 -5.37
CA THR A 155 1.84 5.54 -4.01
C THR A 155 1.71 6.66 -2.98
N GLY A 156 2.50 7.72 -3.13
CA GLY A 156 2.38 8.93 -2.34
C GLY A 156 1.01 9.60 -2.45
N THR A 157 0.50 9.75 -3.68
CA THR A 157 -0.82 10.35 -3.91
C THR A 157 -1.96 9.51 -3.32
N PHE A 158 -1.81 8.19 -3.25
CA PHE A 158 -2.75 7.31 -2.55
C PHE A 158 -2.84 7.65 -1.06
N ASP A 159 -1.71 7.80 -0.36
CA ASP A 159 -1.74 8.16 1.06
C ASP A 159 -2.20 9.60 1.29
N CYS A 160 -1.86 10.51 0.36
CA CYS A 160 -2.35 11.89 0.41
C CYS A 160 -3.87 12.00 0.22
N SER A 161 -4.53 11.01 -0.36
CA SER A 161 -5.96 11.07 -0.66
C SER A 161 -6.87 11.15 0.58
N ALA A 162 -6.35 10.77 1.76
CA ALA A 162 -7.01 11.03 3.04
C ALA A 162 -7.30 12.53 3.27
N ALA A 163 -6.54 13.43 2.62
CA ALA A 163 -6.77 14.87 2.66
C ALA A 163 -8.16 15.28 2.15
N LEU A 164 -8.79 14.48 1.28
CA LEU A 164 -10.12 14.80 0.75
C LEU A 164 -11.14 14.96 1.88
N PHE A 165 -11.22 14.00 2.81
CA PHE A 165 -12.14 14.07 3.94
C PHE A 165 -11.70 15.08 5.01
N LEU A 166 -10.40 15.37 5.11
CA LEU A 166 -9.93 16.50 5.91
C LEU A 166 -10.45 17.83 5.35
N PHE A 167 -10.31 18.08 4.05
CA PHE A 167 -10.83 19.30 3.42
C PHE A 167 -12.35 19.39 3.54
N TYR A 168 -13.06 18.27 3.40
CA TYR A 168 -14.49 18.21 3.66
C TYR A 168 -14.82 18.62 5.11
N ARG A 169 -14.15 18.04 6.11
CA ARG A 169 -14.34 18.38 7.52
C ARG A 169 -14.09 19.88 7.78
N LEU A 170 -13.02 20.45 7.24
CA LEU A 170 -12.71 21.88 7.39
C LEU A 170 -13.76 22.78 6.71
N GLY A 171 -14.23 22.39 5.52
CA GLY A 171 -15.31 23.07 4.80
C GLY A 171 -16.64 23.02 5.56
N TYR A 172 -16.97 21.86 6.14
CA TYR A 172 -18.16 21.67 6.97
C TYR A 172 -18.16 22.58 8.21
N GLN A 173 -17.02 22.67 8.90
CA GLN A 173 -16.86 23.53 10.07
C GLN A 173 -16.92 25.01 9.72
N SER A 174 -16.27 25.43 8.64
CA SER A 174 -16.26 26.83 8.19
C SER A 174 -17.65 27.29 7.72
N SER A 175 -18.40 26.40 7.09
CA SER A 175 -19.74 26.69 6.54
C SER A 175 -20.87 26.60 7.57
N HIS A 176 -20.54 26.65 8.87
CA HIS A 176 -21.51 26.59 9.97
C HIS A 176 -22.42 25.35 9.89
N GLN A 177 -21.87 24.20 9.45
CA GLN A 177 -22.57 22.91 9.33
C GLN A 177 -23.69 22.86 8.27
N ASN A 178 -23.72 23.79 7.31
CA ASN A 178 -24.72 23.80 6.23
C ASN A 178 -24.42 22.86 5.06
N TRP A 179 -23.19 22.32 4.98
CA TRP A 179 -22.72 21.48 3.86
C TRP A 179 -22.87 20.00 4.17
N HIS A 180 -24.09 19.47 4.07
CA HIS A 180 -24.37 18.08 4.45
C HIS A 180 -23.78 17.04 3.47
N LEU A 181 -23.68 15.78 3.92
CA LEU A 181 -23.18 14.64 3.14
C LEU A 181 -23.70 14.60 1.67
N PRO A 182 -25.03 14.70 1.39
CA PRO A 182 -25.52 14.57 0.02
C PRO A 182 -25.00 15.66 -0.93
N GLN A 183 -24.81 16.88 -0.43
CA GLN A 183 -24.32 18.00 -1.24
C GLN A 183 -22.85 17.81 -1.59
N PHE A 184 -22.03 17.41 -0.60
CA PHE A 184 -20.63 17.09 -0.83
C PHE A 184 -20.47 15.96 -1.84
N PHE A 185 -21.20 14.85 -1.65
CA PHE A 185 -21.10 13.69 -2.54
C PHE A 185 -21.66 13.98 -3.94
N SER A 186 -22.62 14.91 -4.08
CA SER A 186 -23.09 15.39 -5.39
C SER A 186 -21.99 16.10 -6.17
N VAL A 187 -21.19 16.94 -5.51
CA VAL A 187 -20.00 17.56 -6.13
C VAL A 187 -18.92 16.52 -6.39
N TYR A 188 -18.73 15.59 -5.46
CA TYR A 188 -17.73 14.52 -5.58
C TYR A 188 -18.00 13.57 -6.76
N MET A 189 -19.23 13.50 -7.28
CA MET A 189 -19.59 12.76 -8.51
C MET A 189 -18.79 13.21 -9.76
N ILE A 190 -18.22 14.42 -9.73
CA ILE A 190 -17.29 14.89 -10.78
C ILE A 190 -16.03 14.00 -10.86
N VAL A 191 -15.57 13.45 -9.74
CA VAL A 191 -14.34 12.64 -9.68
C VAL A 191 -14.46 11.32 -10.46
N PRO A 192 -15.45 10.44 -10.22
CA PRO A 192 -15.61 9.24 -11.03
C PRO A 192 -15.89 9.56 -12.51
N LEU A 193 -16.59 10.67 -12.82
CA LEU A 193 -16.76 11.11 -14.20
C LEU A 193 -15.43 11.52 -14.85
N PHE A 194 -14.59 12.27 -14.13
CA PHE A 194 -13.25 12.63 -14.58
C PHE A 194 -12.39 11.39 -14.84
N ILE A 195 -12.42 10.41 -13.94
CA ILE A 195 -11.71 9.14 -14.11
C ILE A 195 -12.21 8.45 -15.39
N LEU A 196 -13.52 8.29 -15.54
CA LEU A 196 -14.11 7.63 -16.72
C LEU A 196 -13.69 8.33 -18.02
N LEU A 197 -13.77 9.65 -18.07
CA LEU A 197 -13.34 10.44 -19.23
C LEU A 197 -11.85 10.26 -19.51
N SER A 198 -10.99 10.31 -18.50
CA SER A 198 -9.55 10.10 -18.67
C SER A 198 -9.22 8.68 -19.14
N GLN A 199 -9.96 7.67 -18.66
CA GLN A 199 -9.80 6.27 -19.07
C GLN A 199 -10.25 6.05 -20.52
N LEU A 200 -11.25 6.80 -20.99
CA LEU A 200 -11.74 6.69 -22.36
C LEU A 200 -10.90 7.48 -23.38
N THR A 201 -10.28 8.59 -22.98
CA THR A 201 -9.64 9.54 -23.90
C THR A 201 -8.11 9.54 -23.86
N VAL A 202 -7.51 9.34 -22.67
CA VAL A 202 -6.07 9.57 -22.43
C VAL A 202 -5.30 8.28 -22.17
N MET A 203 -5.91 7.28 -21.54
CA MET A 203 -5.24 6.02 -21.17
C MET A 203 -5.00 5.08 -22.36
N PRO A 204 -3.86 4.37 -22.39
CA PRO A 204 -3.57 3.39 -23.42
C PRO A 204 -4.49 2.16 -23.33
N HIS A 205 -4.76 1.53 -24.47
CA HIS A 205 -5.61 0.34 -24.55
C HIS A 205 -4.92 -0.90 -23.97
N ASP A 206 -3.61 -1.02 -24.19
CA ASP A 206 -2.81 -2.17 -23.76
C ASP A 206 -1.91 -1.80 -22.58
N SER A 207 -1.70 -2.76 -21.68
CA SER A 207 -0.75 -2.59 -20.58
C SER A 207 0.64 -2.31 -21.12
N TYR A 208 1.31 -1.29 -20.58
CA TYR A 208 2.77 -1.22 -20.74
C TYR A 208 3.36 -2.47 -20.07
N LYS A 209 4.15 -3.26 -20.82
CA LYS A 209 4.61 -4.61 -20.41
C LYS A 209 5.01 -4.70 -18.93
N THR A 210 4.67 -5.81 -18.30
CA THR A 210 4.78 -6.09 -16.86
C THR A 210 6.21 -5.91 -16.32
N GLN A 211 6.35 -5.54 -15.03
CA GLN A 211 7.62 -5.25 -14.33
C GLN A 211 8.75 -6.27 -14.59
N GLY A 212 8.45 -7.56 -14.75
CA GLY A 212 9.47 -8.57 -15.07
C GLY A 212 10.20 -8.30 -16.40
N ASN A 213 9.50 -7.75 -17.41
CA ASN A 213 10.11 -7.39 -18.70
C ASN A 213 10.76 -6.00 -18.67
N ILE A 214 10.33 -5.09 -17.80
CA ILE A 214 10.86 -3.70 -17.77
C ILE A 214 12.00 -3.55 -16.80
N GLU A 215 12.04 -4.30 -15.69
CA GLU A 215 13.30 -4.50 -14.99
C GLU A 215 14.27 -5.17 -15.94
N LYS A 216 13.92 -6.27 -16.65
CA LYS A 216 14.77 -6.80 -17.73
C LYS A 216 15.22 -5.72 -18.72
N LEU A 217 14.33 -4.97 -19.36
CA LEU A 217 14.71 -3.97 -20.38
C LEU A 217 15.46 -2.73 -19.84
N SER A 218 15.12 -2.24 -18.64
CA SER A 218 15.77 -1.08 -18.01
C SER A 218 17.14 -1.42 -17.42
N VAL A 219 17.28 -2.66 -16.98
CA VAL A 219 18.53 -3.29 -16.57
C VAL A 219 19.39 -3.64 -17.79
N GLU A 220 18.78 -4.11 -18.88
CA GLU A 220 19.43 -4.49 -20.14
C GLU A 220 19.82 -3.30 -21.05
N HIS A 221 19.41 -2.06 -20.72
CA HIS A 221 19.60 -0.89 -21.59
C HIS A 221 19.13 -1.15 -23.04
N LEU A 222 17.98 -1.80 -23.24
CA LEU A 222 17.44 -2.10 -24.58
C LEU A 222 16.19 -1.24 -24.88
N ASP A 223 16.06 -0.75 -26.12
CA ASP A 223 14.87 -0.07 -26.67
C ASP A 223 13.73 -1.07 -26.93
N GLU A 224 12.51 -0.58 -27.23
CA GLU A 224 11.29 -1.36 -27.49
C GLU A 224 11.48 -2.47 -28.55
N ASN A 225 12.50 -2.36 -29.40
CA ASN A 225 12.90 -3.31 -30.44
C ASN A 225 14.11 -4.20 -30.07
N SER A 226 14.46 -4.32 -28.79
CA SER A 226 15.66 -5.04 -28.31
C SER A 226 16.98 -4.51 -28.87
N ARG A 227 17.13 -3.19 -28.98
CA ARG A 227 18.38 -2.52 -29.42
C ARG A 227 19.05 -1.78 -28.26
N LEU A 228 20.35 -1.93 -28.08
CA LEU A 228 21.10 -1.29 -26.97
C LEU A 228 21.06 0.24 -27.05
N LEU A 229 20.79 0.88 -25.92
CA LEU A 229 20.59 2.32 -25.74
C LEU A 229 21.84 2.90 -25.04
N GLY A 230 22.85 3.26 -25.83
CA GLY A 230 24.09 3.91 -25.37
C GLY A 230 25.38 3.26 -25.89
N ASN A 231 26.53 3.92 -25.69
CA ASN A 231 27.84 3.36 -26.01
C ASN A 231 28.25 2.36 -24.92
N VAL A 232 28.60 1.13 -25.33
CA VAL A 232 29.04 0.00 -24.48
C VAL A 232 30.32 0.32 -23.68
N SER A 233 31.04 1.39 -24.06
CA SER A 233 32.32 1.80 -23.50
C SER A 233 32.27 2.38 -22.09
N GLU A 234 31.10 2.69 -21.54
CA GLU A 234 30.99 3.33 -20.20
C GLU A 234 30.87 2.31 -19.05
N PHE A 235 30.76 1.01 -19.34
CA PHE A 235 30.46 -0.05 -18.37
C PHE A 235 31.52 -1.18 -18.26
N CYS A 236 32.57 -1.16 -19.09
CA CYS A 236 33.64 -2.17 -19.06
C CYS A 236 34.88 -1.59 -18.37
N VAL A 237 35.35 -2.25 -17.30
CA VAL A 237 36.64 -1.92 -16.64
C VAL A 237 37.82 -2.60 -17.35
N ASP A 238 37.56 -3.59 -18.21
CA ASP A 238 38.57 -4.37 -18.93
C ASP A 238 38.33 -4.43 -20.45
N ASP A 239 39.37 -4.13 -21.23
CA ASP A 239 39.34 -4.05 -22.71
C ASP A 239 39.12 -5.41 -23.39
N ASN A 240 39.40 -6.51 -22.68
CA ASN A 240 39.20 -7.87 -23.20
C ASN A 240 37.73 -8.30 -23.21
N GLU A 241 36.92 -7.86 -22.24
CA GLU A 241 35.47 -8.13 -22.21
C GLU A 241 34.70 -7.31 -23.27
N HIS A 242 35.17 -6.11 -23.58
CA HIS A 242 34.60 -5.28 -24.65
C HIS A 242 34.77 -5.92 -26.03
N ARG A 243 35.88 -6.64 -26.25
CA ARG A 243 36.17 -7.36 -27.50
C ARG A 243 35.32 -8.62 -27.70
N SER A 244 34.98 -9.34 -26.63
CA SER A 244 34.12 -10.54 -26.73
C SER A 244 32.65 -10.19 -27.02
N LEU A 245 32.22 -8.99 -26.63
CA LEU A 245 30.87 -8.46 -26.90
C LEU A 245 30.68 -7.94 -28.33
N LEU A 246 31.77 -7.54 -29.01
CA LEU A 246 31.76 -7.02 -30.38
C LEU A 246 31.91 -8.10 -31.46
N ASP A 247 32.14 -9.36 -31.08
CA ASP A 247 32.22 -10.46 -32.04
C ASP A 247 30.81 -10.78 -32.55
N GLY A 248 30.40 -10.08 -33.61
CA GLY A 248 29.05 -10.09 -34.18
C GLY A 248 28.55 -11.47 -34.62
N GLN A 249 29.40 -12.50 -34.62
CA GLN A 249 29.01 -13.89 -34.89
C GLN A 249 28.43 -14.65 -33.67
N ALA A 250 28.55 -14.11 -32.45
CA ALA A 250 27.98 -14.72 -31.24
C ALA A 250 26.52 -14.30 -30.97
N LEU A 251 26.10 -13.12 -31.46
CA LEU A 251 24.72 -12.64 -31.30
C LEU A 251 23.73 -13.41 -32.19
N ASP A 252 24.12 -13.74 -33.44
CA ASP A 252 23.24 -14.47 -34.37
C ASP A 252 23.03 -15.94 -33.97
N ARG A 253 24.05 -16.61 -33.40
CA ARG A 253 23.88 -18.00 -32.90
C ARG A 253 22.93 -18.12 -31.71
N ASN A 254 22.77 -17.05 -30.94
CA ASN A 254 21.84 -17.01 -29.82
C ASN A 254 20.38 -16.81 -30.26
N VAL A 255 20.12 -16.33 -31.48
CA VAL A 255 18.77 -16.19 -32.02
C VAL A 255 18.22 -17.54 -32.50
N GLU A 256 19.04 -18.38 -33.15
CA GLU A 256 18.62 -19.74 -33.54
C GLU A 256 18.34 -20.67 -32.35
N SER A 257 19.11 -20.53 -31.26
CA SER A 257 18.94 -21.35 -30.04
C SER A 257 17.70 -21.01 -29.20
N ARG A 258 16.95 -19.94 -29.52
CA ARG A 258 15.70 -19.58 -28.82
C ARG A 258 14.54 -20.54 -29.11
N THR A 259 14.69 -21.45 -30.07
CA THR A 259 13.66 -22.44 -30.46
C THR A 259 13.70 -23.72 -29.63
N LEU A 260 14.75 -23.97 -28.83
CA LEU A 260 14.76 -25.05 -27.82
C LEU A 260 14.62 -24.42 -26.43
N GLY A 261 13.60 -24.84 -25.68
CA GLY A 261 13.08 -24.21 -24.46
C GLY A 261 13.98 -24.20 -23.21
N ASN A 262 15.28 -23.97 -23.36
CA ASN A 262 16.19 -23.60 -22.26
C ASN A 262 16.78 -22.23 -22.56
N SER A 263 16.10 -21.18 -22.08
CA SER A 263 16.59 -19.81 -22.15
C SER A 263 17.86 -19.67 -21.29
N ARG A 264 19.04 -19.79 -21.89
CA ARG A 264 20.30 -19.37 -21.24
C ARG A 264 20.21 -17.88 -20.94
N LYS A 265 20.33 -17.51 -19.66
CA LYS A 265 20.32 -16.10 -19.21
C LYS A 265 21.43 -15.32 -19.91
N SER A 266 21.15 -14.09 -20.30
CA SER A 266 22.14 -13.19 -20.93
C SER A 266 23.29 -12.89 -19.95
N LEU A 267 24.51 -12.64 -20.44
CA LEU A 267 25.64 -12.25 -19.59
C LEU A 267 25.36 -10.94 -18.82
N VAL A 268 24.58 -10.05 -19.42
CA VAL A 268 24.10 -8.81 -18.77
C VAL A 268 23.12 -9.13 -17.64
N GLU A 269 22.21 -10.08 -17.86
CA GLU A 269 21.24 -10.56 -16.85
C GLU A 269 21.98 -11.17 -15.65
N LEU A 270 23.02 -11.97 -15.88
CA LEU A 270 23.87 -12.55 -14.84
C LEU A 270 24.65 -11.50 -14.03
N HIS A 271 25.16 -10.46 -14.68
CA HIS A 271 25.92 -9.40 -14.00
C HIS A 271 25.03 -8.57 -13.07
N LEU A 272 23.79 -8.30 -13.50
CA LEU A 272 22.82 -7.54 -12.72
C LEU A 272 22.16 -8.34 -11.62
N GLU A 273 21.86 -9.61 -11.83
CA GLU A 273 21.47 -10.51 -10.74
C GLU A 273 22.57 -10.54 -9.64
N ARG A 274 23.85 -10.58 -10.02
CA ARG A 274 24.96 -10.48 -9.07
C ARG A 274 24.97 -9.15 -8.31
N LYS A 275 24.76 -8.02 -8.99
CA LYS A 275 24.73 -6.69 -8.36
C LYS A 275 23.52 -6.52 -7.43
N LEU A 276 22.36 -7.05 -7.80
CA LEU A 276 21.14 -7.07 -6.98
C LEU A 276 21.26 -8.04 -5.80
N GLU A 277 21.92 -9.18 -5.99
CA GLU A 277 22.25 -10.11 -4.91
C GLU A 277 23.21 -9.46 -3.91
N GLN A 278 24.22 -8.72 -4.37
CA GLN A 278 25.09 -7.95 -3.48
C GLN A 278 24.33 -6.83 -2.75
N LYS A 279 23.52 -6.02 -3.46
CA LYS A 279 22.75 -4.90 -2.86
C LYS A 279 21.66 -5.37 -1.89
N SER A 280 21.04 -6.52 -2.14
CA SER A 280 20.04 -7.12 -1.24
C SER A 280 20.64 -7.82 -0.03
N GLY A 281 21.97 -7.94 0.04
CA GLY A 281 22.66 -8.70 1.07
C GLY A 281 22.46 -10.21 0.95
N GLY A 282 22.26 -10.74 -0.26
CA GLY A 282 22.08 -12.17 -0.53
C GLY A 282 20.65 -12.67 -0.43
N MET A 283 19.66 -11.79 -0.25
CA MET A 283 18.23 -12.15 -0.23
C MET A 283 17.63 -12.27 -1.63
N PHE A 284 18.21 -11.62 -2.64
CA PHE A 284 17.69 -11.65 -3.99
C PHE A 284 17.71 -13.07 -4.56
N GLY A 285 16.59 -13.50 -5.13
CA GLY A 285 16.56 -14.74 -5.91
C GLY A 285 16.42 -16.04 -5.13
N ILE A 286 16.16 -16.04 -3.80
CA ILE A 286 16.06 -17.30 -3.02
C ILE A 286 15.00 -18.25 -3.59
N LEU A 287 13.90 -17.70 -4.11
CA LEU A 287 12.76 -18.47 -4.62
C LEU A 287 12.42 -18.18 -6.10
N HIS A 288 13.31 -17.50 -6.84
CA HIS A 288 13.09 -17.25 -8.25
C HIS A 288 13.01 -18.57 -9.04
N GLY A 289 12.09 -18.63 -10.00
CA GLY A 289 11.89 -19.81 -10.85
C GLY A 289 11.21 -21.01 -10.19
N LYS A 290 10.87 -20.94 -8.89
CA LYS A 290 10.07 -21.98 -8.22
C LYS A 290 8.58 -21.82 -8.49
N SER A 291 7.83 -22.92 -8.42
CA SER A 291 6.38 -22.89 -8.57
C SER A 291 5.71 -22.07 -7.47
N VAL A 292 4.57 -21.42 -7.77
CA VAL A 292 3.81 -20.62 -6.79
C VAL A 292 3.51 -21.42 -5.51
N ARG A 293 3.22 -22.72 -5.64
CA ARG A 293 2.94 -23.60 -4.50
C ARG A 293 4.15 -23.80 -3.59
N GLU A 294 5.34 -23.95 -4.16
CA GLU A 294 6.59 -24.05 -3.40
C GLU A 294 6.97 -22.72 -2.74
N GLN A 295 6.69 -21.60 -3.41
CA GLN A 295 6.91 -20.27 -2.87
C GLN A 295 6.02 -20.00 -1.65
N ILE A 296 4.73 -20.31 -1.74
CA ILE A 296 3.76 -20.12 -0.65
C ILE A 296 4.06 -21.05 0.53
N ASN A 297 4.46 -22.30 0.26
CA ASN A 297 4.80 -23.25 1.30
C ASN A 297 6.12 -22.93 2.04
N ASN A 298 6.86 -21.91 1.60
CA ASN A 298 8.11 -21.52 2.25
C ASN A 298 7.85 -20.80 3.58
N PRO A 299 8.61 -21.08 4.65
CA PRO A 299 8.48 -20.37 5.93
C PRO A 299 8.65 -18.85 5.81
N LEU A 300 9.41 -18.36 4.82
CA LEU A 300 9.56 -16.92 4.53
C LEU A 300 8.24 -16.26 4.11
N PHE A 301 7.31 -17.00 3.50
CA PHE A 301 6.01 -16.50 3.11
C PHE A 301 5.09 -16.38 4.34
N TYR A 302 4.83 -17.47 5.06
CA TYR A 302 3.90 -17.44 6.19
C TYR A 302 4.34 -16.52 7.33
N LEU A 303 5.65 -16.44 7.64
CA LEU A 303 6.15 -15.50 8.65
C LEU A 303 5.93 -14.05 8.23
N MET A 304 6.11 -13.74 6.93
CA MET A 304 5.84 -12.41 6.40
C MET A 304 4.35 -12.09 6.42
N VAL A 305 3.48 -13.06 6.10
CA VAL A 305 2.02 -12.92 6.19
C VAL A 305 1.60 -12.63 7.64
N ILE A 306 2.10 -13.38 8.62
CA ILE A 306 1.78 -13.18 10.04
C ILE A 306 2.22 -11.78 10.49
N PHE A 307 3.48 -11.42 10.22
CA PHE A 307 4.02 -10.11 10.61
C PHE A 307 3.25 -8.95 9.96
N THR A 308 2.97 -9.06 8.66
CA THR A 308 2.20 -8.07 7.90
C THR A 308 0.79 -7.92 8.44
N THR A 309 0.13 -9.03 8.72
CA THR A 309 -1.24 -9.06 9.25
C THR A 309 -1.34 -8.30 10.57
N ILE A 310 -0.39 -8.53 11.49
CA ILE A 310 -0.36 -7.84 12.78
C ILE A 310 -0.07 -6.35 12.61
N CYS A 311 0.87 -6.00 11.74
CA CYS A 311 1.19 -4.59 11.46
C CYS A 311 0.00 -3.84 10.88
N MET A 312 -0.69 -4.42 9.88
CA MET A 312 -1.88 -3.82 9.27
C MET A 312 -3.02 -3.70 10.27
N LEU A 313 -3.30 -4.76 11.03
CA LEU A 313 -4.35 -4.76 12.05
C LEU A 313 -4.12 -3.64 13.07
N ARG A 314 -2.87 -3.45 13.53
CA ARG A 314 -2.54 -2.41 14.51
C ARG A 314 -2.68 -1.00 13.93
N ILE A 315 -2.23 -0.78 12.69
CA ILE A 315 -2.39 0.51 12.01
C ILE A 315 -3.88 0.84 11.88
N ASN A 316 -4.67 -0.07 11.30
CA ASN A 316 -6.08 0.18 11.03
C ASN A 316 -6.90 0.34 12.31
N TYR A 317 -6.62 -0.49 13.32
CA TYR A 317 -7.23 -0.35 14.64
C TYR A 317 -6.96 1.02 15.25
N TYR A 318 -5.71 1.52 15.19
CA TYR A 318 -5.37 2.85 15.69
C TYR A 318 -6.08 3.96 14.91
N VAL A 319 -6.09 3.92 13.57
CA VAL A 319 -6.77 4.94 12.75
C VAL A 319 -8.26 5.05 13.08
N ALA A 320 -8.93 3.92 13.32
CA ALA A 320 -10.36 3.92 13.65
C ALA A 320 -10.66 4.47 15.06
N THR A 321 -9.78 4.17 16.02
CA THR A 321 -10.04 4.38 17.45
C THR A 321 -9.20 5.50 18.06
N ILE A 322 -8.41 6.23 17.27
CA ILE A 322 -7.52 7.30 17.78
C ILE A 322 -8.26 8.26 18.73
N ARG A 323 -9.46 8.72 18.37
CA ARG A 323 -10.24 9.62 19.23
C ARG A 323 -10.56 8.99 20.60
N SER A 324 -11.11 7.77 20.62
CA SER A 324 -11.51 7.10 21.86
C SER A 324 -10.31 6.66 22.70
N GLN A 325 -9.21 6.23 22.07
CA GLN A 325 -7.97 5.89 22.77
C GLN A 325 -7.34 7.11 23.44
N GLU A 326 -7.26 8.24 22.73
CA GLU A 326 -6.65 9.46 23.23
C GLU A 326 -7.48 10.13 24.33
N GLU A 327 -8.81 10.11 24.21
CA GLU A 327 -9.72 10.56 25.27
C GLU A 327 -9.48 9.80 26.58
N TYR A 328 -9.26 8.48 26.51
CA TYR A 328 -8.95 7.66 27.69
C TYR A 328 -7.54 7.91 28.24
N LEU A 329 -6.52 7.91 27.38
CA LEU A 329 -5.10 7.97 27.79
C LEU A 329 -4.68 9.35 28.32
N LEU A 330 -5.18 10.43 27.70
CA LEU A 330 -4.88 11.80 28.12
C LEU A 330 -5.76 12.26 29.28
N LYS A 331 -6.95 11.64 29.46
CA LYS A 331 -7.98 12.05 30.44
C LYS A 331 -8.48 13.49 30.26
N ASP A 332 -8.25 14.08 29.10
CA ASP A 332 -8.73 15.41 28.73
C ASP A 332 -9.33 15.37 27.31
N PRO A 333 -10.66 15.54 27.17
CA PRO A 333 -11.32 15.48 25.88
C PRO A 333 -10.88 16.62 24.94
N LYS A 334 -10.51 17.79 25.45
CA LYS A 334 -10.06 18.91 24.60
C LYS A 334 -8.70 18.63 24.00
N LEU A 335 -7.78 18.08 24.79
CA LEU A 335 -6.46 17.67 24.29
C LEU A 335 -6.55 16.51 23.30
N ALA A 336 -7.41 15.53 23.55
CA ALA A 336 -7.66 14.42 22.63
C ALA A 336 -8.22 14.90 21.28
N LEU A 337 -9.19 15.84 21.29
CA LEU A 337 -9.71 16.45 20.07
C LEU A 337 -8.65 17.24 19.30
N LYS A 338 -7.77 17.96 20.02
CA LYS A 338 -6.65 18.68 19.42
C LYS A 338 -5.68 17.69 18.75
N LEU A 339 -5.32 16.61 19.44
CA LEU A 339 -4.42 15.60 18.90
C LEU A 339 -5.02 14.87 17.69
N ASN A 340 -6.30 14.50 17.74
CA ASN A 340 -7.01 13.91 16.60
C ASN A 340 -7.02 14.87 15.39
N SER A 341 -7.20 16.17 15.62
CA SER A 341 -7.16 17.16 14.53
C SER A 341 -5.75 17.33 13.96
N ILE A 342 -4.70 17.21 14.78
CA ILE A 342 -3.31 17.16 14.31
C ILE A 342 -3.06 15.89 13.49
N PHE A 343 -3.56 14.73 13.95
CA PHE A 343 -3.45 13.47 13.23
C PHE A 343 -4.09 13.55 11.84
N ASP A 344 -5.30 14.11 11.73
CA ASP A 344 -5.98 14.26 10.44
C ASP A 344 -5.17 15.09 9.43
N ILE A 345 -4.40 16.09 9.89
CA ILE A 345 -3.51 16.91 9.06
C ILE A 345 -2.20 16.16 8.75
N LEU A 346 -1.64 15.46 9.74
CA LEU A 346 -0.38 14.73 9.59
C LEU A 346 -0.52 13.49 8.72
N LEU A 347 -1.70 12.87 8.64
CA LEU A 347 -1.93 11.66 7.85
C LEU A 347 -1.60 11.87 6.35
N PRO A 348 -2.16 12.88 5.64
CA PRO A 348 -1.78 13.15 4.25
C PRO A 348 -0.36 13.72 4.11
N LEU A 349 0.10 14.57 5.03
CA LEU A 349 1.45 15.13 5.00
C LEU A 349 2.54 14.06 5.20
N GLY A 350 2.28 13.09 6.08
CA GLY A 350 3.15 11.97 6.33
C GLY A 350 3.34 11.10 5.09
N GLY A 351 2.28 10.94 4.28
CA GLY A 351 2.38 10.32 2.96
C GLY A 351 3.42 11.01 2.06
N VAL A 352 3.36 12.35 1.95
CA VAL A 352 4.33 13.12 1.15
C VAL A 352 5.77 12.96 1.65
N VAL A 353 5.97 13.06 2.97
CA VAL A 353 7.30 12.97 3.61
C VAL A 353 7.86 11.55 3.53
N ALA A 354 6.99 10.54 3.60
CA ALA A 354 7.40 9.15 3.55
C ALA A 354 7.97 8.73 2.19
N ILE A 355 7.55 9.37 1.09
CA ILE A 355 8.00 9.05 -0.28
C ILE A 355 9.54 9.10 -0.41
N PRO A 356 10.22 10.24 -0.20
CA PRO A 356 11.67 10.32 -0.33
C PRO A 356 12.39 9.52 0.75
N LEU A 357 11.85 9.47 1.98
CA LEU A 357 12.46 8.75 3.09
C LEU A 357 12.48 7.24 2.85
N THR A 358 11.35 6.68 2.45
CA THR A 358 11.21 5.24 2.17
C THR A 358 12.09 4.83 1.00
N GLY A 359 12.13 5.64 -0.07
CA GLY A 359 13.04 5.42 -1.20
C GLY A 359 14.51 5.42 -0.78
N ALA A 360 14.94 6.44 -0.02
CA ALA A 360 16.33 6.55 0.45
C ALA A 360 16.75 5.37 1.37
N ILE A 361 15.84 4.88 2.22
CA ILE A 361 16.07 3.71 3.07
C ILE A 361 16.22 2.45 2.22
N LEU A 362 15.32 2.22 1.26
CA LEU A 362 15.34 1.04 0.39
C LEU A 362 16.55 1.01 -0.56
N ASP A 363 17.04 2.17 -0.97
CA ASP A 363 18.17 2.27 -1.87
C ASP A 363 19.54 2.10 -1.20
N HIS A 364 19.68 2.52 0.06
CA HIS A 364 20.96 2.47 0.76
C HIS A 364 21.09 1.31 1.76
N MET A 365 19.98 0.67 2.15
CA MET A 365 20.00 -0.40 3.15
C MET A 365 19.74 -1.77 2.52
N ASN A 366 20.46 -2.78 2.99
CA ASN A 366 20.21 -4.18 2.63
C ASN A 366 18.82 -4.62 3.14
N THR A 367 18.19 -5.60 2.47
CA THR A 367 16.84 -6.09 2.80
C THR A 367 16.70 -6.50 4.28
N PHE A 368 17.72 -7.14 4.86
CA PHE A 368 17.72 -7.48 6.28
C PHE A 368 17.63 -6.24 7.19
N ASN A 369 18.43 -5.21 6.92
CA ASN A 369 18.43 -3.99 7.72
C ASN A 369 17.12 -3.21 7.55
N VAL A 370 16.53 -3.23 6.35
CA VAL A 370 15.20 -2.64 6.10
C VAL A 370 14.13 -3.33 6.97
N LEU A 371 14.13 -4.67 7.04
CA LEU A 371 13.20 -5.41 7.90
C LEU A 371 13.43 -5.13 9.39
N VAL A 372 14.68 -4.95 9.82
CA VAL A 372 15.00 -4.55 11.20
C VAL A 372 14.46 -3.15 11.49
N THR A 373 14.67 -2.18 10.60
CA THR A 373 14.12 -0.82 10.74
C THR A 373 12.59 -0.82 10.78
N LEU A 374 11.95 -1.67 9.97
CA LEU A 374 10.50 -1.85 9.98
C LEU A 374 10.01 -2.40 11.33
N PHE A 375 10.70 -3.41 11.84
CA PHE A 375 10.39 -3.98 13.15
C PHE A 375 10.58 -2.99 14.29
N THR A 376 11.71 -2.29 14.33
CA THR A 376 12.03 -1.35 15.42
C THR A 376 11.08 -0.15 15.41
N SER A 377 10.82 0.45 14.25
CA SER A 377 9.86 1.56 14.14
C SER A 377 8.46 1.15 14.58
N SER A 378 8.03 -0.07 14.24
CA SER A 378 6.78 -0.65 14.71
C SER A 378 6.71 -0.74 16.24
N VAL A 379 7.76 -1.27 16.89
CA VAL A 379 7.80 -1.42 18.35
C VAL A 379 7.83 -0.05 19.04
N ILE A 380 8.59 0.91 18.51
CA ILE A 380 8.67 2.28 19.05
C ILE A 380 7.28 2.94 19.05
N VAL A 381 6.56 2.91 17.92
CA VAL A 381 5.19 3.46 17.85
C VAL A 381 4.27 2.79 18.87
N GLY A 382 4.38 1.46 19.00
CA GLY A 382 3.61 0.69 19.95
C GLY A 382 3.87 1.09 21.41
N ILE A 383 5.13 1.24 21.80
CA ILE A 383 5.52 1.65 23.16
C ILE A 383 5.08 3.08 23.46
N LEU A 384 5.29 4.01 22.51
CA LEU A 384 4.89 5.42 22.68
C LEU A 384 3.38 5.56 22.88
N GLY A 385 2.58 4.75 22.19
CA GLY A 385 1.11 4.73 22.32
C GLY A 385 0.58 4.09 23.61
N LEU A 386 1.44 3.53 24.46
CA LEU A 386 1.05 2.96 25.76
C LEU A 386 1.27 3.92 26.93
N VAL A 387 2.00 5.03 26.74
CA VAL A 387 2.40 5.90 27.84
C VAL A 387 1.25 6.81 28.30
N PRO A 388 0.73 6.67 29.52
CA PRO A 388 -0.42 7.46 29.95
C PRO A 388 -0.06 8.94 30.18
N LYS A 389 -1.04 9.83 29.97
CA LYS A 389 -1.00 11.26 30.33
C LYS A 389 0.11 12.10 29.65
N SER A 390 0.67 11.68 28.52
CA SER A 390 1.73 12.44 27.83
C SER A 390 1.33 12.83 26.40
N PHE A 391 0.96 14.10 26.22
CA PHE A 391 0.63 14.65 24.90
C PHE A 391 1.82 14.59 23.94
N THR A 392 3.03 14.92 24.40
CA THR A 392 4.23 14.99 23.55
C THR A 392 4.64 13.62 23.03
N LEU A 393 4.57 12.57 23.86
CA LEU A 393 4.93 11.22 23.43
C LEU A 393 3.93 10.67 22.41
N HIS A 394 2.64 10.96 22.59
CA HIS A 394 1.62 10.58 21.62
C HIS A 394 1.77 11.33 20.30
N LEU A 395 2.13 12.61 20.34
CA LEU A 395 2.43 13.39 19.14
C LEU A 395 3.65 12.81 18.39
N ILE A 396 4.71 12.45 19.09
CA ILE A 396 5.88 11.77 18.48
C ILE A 396 5.46 10.41 17.90
N GLY A 397 4.63 9.65 18.61
CA GLY A 397 4.07 8.39 18.13
C GLY A 397 3.29 8.55 16.81
N ILE A 398 2.45 9.58 16.72
CA ILE A 398 1.71 9.94 15.50
C ILE A 398 2.66 10.33 14.37
N LEU A 399 3.66 11.17 14.63
CA LEU A 399 4.65 11.59 13.62
C LEU A 399 5.40 10.40 13.01
N ILE A 400 5.75 9.40 13.84
CA ILE A 400 6.38 8.18 13.36
C ILE A 400 5.34 7.30 12.63
N LEU A 401 4.11 7.18 13.15
CA LEU A 401 3.07 6.35 12.57
C LEU A 401 2.71 6.76 11.13
N VAL A 402 2.57 8.07 10.87
CA VAL A 402 2.16 8.56 9.54
C VAL A 402 3.21 8.28 8.47
N VAL A 403 4.48 8.13 8.85
CA VAL A 403 5.57 7.69 7.98
C VAL A 403 5.70 6.17 7.95
N TYR A 404 5.49 5.51 9.09
CA TYR A 404 5.54 4.06 9.23
C TYR A 404 4.51 3.35 8.35
N ARG A 405 3.30 3.91 8.23
CA ARG A 405 2.21 3.33 7.41
C ARG A 405 2.64 3.09 5.95
N PRO A 406 3.00 4.12 5.14
CA PRO A 406 3.54 3.94 3.79
C PRO A 406 4.79 3.05 3.74
N PHE A 407 5.65 3.17 4.75
CA PHE A 407 6.88 2.38 4.86
C PHE A 407 6.59 0.88 4.91
N VAL A 408 5.61 0.44 5.72
CA VAL A 408 5.19 -0.97 5.81
C VAL A 408 4.79 -1.53 4.44
N TYR A 409 3.87 -0.87 3.74
CA TYR A 409 3.38 -1.36 2.45
C TYR A 409 4.47 -1.44 1.38
N THR A 410 5.37 -0.45 1.38
CA THR A 410 6.48 -0.41 0.41
C THR A 410 7.52 -1.50 0.70
N VAL A 411 7.87 -1.72 1.97
CA VAL A 411 8.82 -2.78 2.36
C VAL A 411 8.26 -4.17 2.07
N ILE A 412 6.95 -4.40 2.27
CA ILE A 412 6.31 -5.68 1.91
C ILE A 412 6.40 -5.93 0.41
N SER A 413 6.09 -4.92 -0.40
CA SER A 413 6.19 -5.00 -1.86
C SER A 413 7.62 -5.28 -2.32
N ASP A 414 8.60 -4.52 -1.81
CA ASP A 414 10.03 -4.72 -2.12
C ASP A 414 10.55 -6.10 -1.69
N TYR A 415 10.17 -6.56 -0.48
CA TYR A 415 10.49 -7.89 0.00
C TYR A 415 9.94 -8.98 -0.92
N THR A 416 8.67 -8.87 -1.32
CA THR A 416 8.05 -9.87 -2.18
C THR A 416 8.74 -9.93 -3.56
N ALA A 417 9.05 -8.77 -4.14
CA ALA A 417 9.78 -8.68 -5.40
C ALA A 417 11.19 -9.31 -5.32
N LYS A 418 11.97 -8.98 -4.29
CA LYS A 418 13.35 -9.48 -4.14
C LYS A 418 13.42 -10.97 -3.79
N VAL A 419 12.49 -11.49 -2.99
CA VAL A 419 12.56 -12.86 -2.47
C VAL A 419 11.90 -13.88 -3.40
N PHE A 420 10.70 -13.58 -3.92
CA PHE A 420 9.91 -14.51 -4.71
C PHE A 420 10.02 -14.27 -6.23
N GLY A 421 10.46 -13.08 -6.64
CA GLY A 421 10.66 -12.73 -8.03
C GLY A 421 9.44 -12.11 -8.69
N PHE A 422 9.64 -11.59 -9.90
CA PHE A 422 8.67 -10.78 -10.62
C PHE A 422 7.61 -11.59 -11.34
N ASP A 423 7.91 -12.84 -11.74
CA ASP A 423 6.99 -13.68 -12.52
C ASP A 423 5.74 -14.07 -11.73
N THR A 424 5.90 -14.32 -10.43
CA THR A 424 4.82 -14.70 -9.51
C THR A 424 4.41 -13.57 -8.56
N PHE A 425 4.98 -12.38 -8.74
CA PHE A 425 4.84 -11.23 -7.83
C PHE A 425 3.38 -10.89 -7.54
N GLY A 426 2.56 -10.73 -8.59
CA GLY A 426 1.15 -10.33 -8.45
C GLY A 426 0.36 -11.33 -7.60
N THR A 427 0.54 -12.63 -7.84
CA THR A 427 -0.14 -13.70 -7.10
C THR A 427 0.34 -13.79 -5.66
N VAL A 428 1.65 -13.76 -5.41
CA VAL A 428 2.22 -13.90 -4.05
C VAL A 428 1.93 -12.68 -3.20
N TYR A 429 2.14 -11.47 -3.74
CA TYR A 429 1.83 -10.21 -3.06
C TYR A 429 0.33 -10.08 -2.83
N GLY A 430 -0.49 -10.32 -3.86
CA GLY A 430 -1.95 -10.26 -3.76
C GLY A 430 -2.52 -11.23 -2.72
N LEU A 431 -2.01 -12.46 -2.68
CA LEU A 431 -2.40 -13.45 -1.67
C LEU A 431 -1.99 -13.02 -0.25
N LEU A 432 -0.76 -12.52 -0.08
CA LEU A 432 -0.26 -12.03 1.20
C LEU A 432 -1.16 -10.91 1.76
N ILE A 433 -1.47 -9.90 0.93
CA ILE A 433 -2.32 -8.76 1.32
C ILE A 433 -3.76 -9.20 1.55
N SER A 434 -4.29 -10.12 0.74
CA SER A 434 -5.66 -10.63 0.89
C SER A 434 -5.85 -11.39 2.20
N ILE A 435 -4.89 -12.26 2.56
CA ILE A 435 -4.92 -12.97 3.85
C ILE A 435 -4.89 -11.95 4.99
N SER A 436 -3.99 -10.95 4.93
CA SER A 436 -3.96 -9.87 5.93
C SER A 436 -5.28 -9.08 6.00
N GLY A 437 -5.94 -8.85 4.86
CA GLY A 437 -7.26 -8.22 4.77
C GLY A 437 -8.37 -9.00 5.46
N MET A 438 -8.40 -10.32 5.30
CA MET A 438 -9.36 -11.19 5.99
C MET A 438 -9.20 -11.11 7.52
N PHE A 439 -7.96 -11.17 8.01
CA PHE A 439 -7.67 -11.04 9.44
C PHE A 439 -7.90 -9.63 9.98
N ASN A 440 -7.89 -8.61 9.12
CA ASN A 440 -8.19 -7.23 9.50
C ASN A 440 -9.62 -7.07 10.07
N MET A 441 -10.55 -7.96 9.71
CA MET A 441 -11.90 -8.00 10.29
C MET A 441 -11.89 -8.19 11.81
N MET A 442 -10.81 -8.79 12.37
CA MET A 442 -10.60 -8.94 13.81
C MET A 442 -10.62 -7.59 14.54
N GLN A 443 -10.33 -6.49 13.84
CA GLN A 443 -10.40 -5.13 14.38
C GLN A 443 -11.74 -4.84 15.06
N SER A 444 -12.85 -5.32 14.49
CA SER A 444 -14.19 -5.14 15.08
C SER A 444 -14.34 -5.83 16.44
N ILE A 445 -13.71 -7.00 16.60
CA ILE A 445 -13.68 -7.75 17.86
C ILE A 445 -12.80 -7.03 18.88
N LEU A 446 -11.61 -6.57 18.45
CA LEU A 446 -10.71 -5.78 19.29
C LEU A 446 -11.40 -4.52 19.82
N ASP A 447 -12.08 -3.78 18.95
CA ASP A 447 -12.81 -2.57 19.32
C ASP A 447 -13.94 -2.87 20.32
N ARG A 448 -14.73 -3.90 20.06
CA ARG A 448 -15.77 -4.35 20.99
C ARG A 448 -15.22 -4.75 22.35
N LEU A 449 -14.09 -5.45 22.41
CA LEU A 449 -13.43 -5.85 23.66
C LEU A 449 -12.93 -4.62 24.44
N THR A 450 -12.39 -3.60 23.76
CA THR A 450 -11.97 -2.33 24.39
C THR A 450 -13.16 -1.64 25.05
N HIS A 451 -14.28 -1.54 24.33
CA HIS A 451 -15.48 -0.87 24.83
C HIS A 451 -16.18 -1.66 25.95
N THR A 452 -16.34 -2.98 25.83
CA THR A 452 -17.14 -3.79 26.76
C THR A 452 -16.33 -4.37 27.92
N THR A 453 -15.29 -5.16 27.63
CA THR A 453 -14.51 -5.90 28.63
C THR A 453 -13.55 -4.98 29.38
N PHE A 454 -12.88 -4.08 28.68
CA PHE A 454 -11.86 -3.21 29.25
C PHE A 454 -12.36 -1.81 29.63
N ARG A 455 -13.67 -1.54 29.53
CA ARG A 455 -14.30 -0.27 29.94
C ARG A 455 -13.58 0.96 29.36
N MET A 456 -13.39 0.99 28.05
CA MET A 456 -12.66 2.02 27.29
C MET A 456 -11.14 2.04 27.49
N ASN A 457 -10.55 1.12 28.24
CA ASN A 457 -9.10 1.06 28.41
C ASN A 457 -8.41 0.36 27.22
N PRO A 458 -7.64 1.07 26.38
CA PRO A 458 -6.97 0.45 25.23
C PRO A 458 -5.63 -0.22 25.60
N THR A 459 -5.08 0.04 26.79
CA THR A 459 -3.74 -0.40 27.20
C THR A 459 -3.56 -1.93 27.15
N PRO A 460 -4.50 -2.78 27.64
CA PRO A 460 -4.31 -4.23 27.62
C PRO A 460 -4.22 -4.79 26.20
N LEU A 461 -5.12 -4.36 25.31
CA LEU A 461 -5.16 -4.84 23.93
C LEU A 461 -3.98 -4.29 23.12
N ASN A 462 -3.64 -3.00 23.28
CA ASN A 462 -2.45 -2.43 22.64
C ASN A 462 -1.17 -3.15 23.11
N SER A 463 -1.07 -3.51 24.40
CA SER A 463 0.08 -4.26 24.93
C SER A 463 0.18 -5.67 24.34
N ILE A 464 -0.95 -6.37 24.20
CA ILE A 464 -1.01 -7.69 23.55
C ILE A 464 -0.59 -7.58 22.08
N LEU A 465 -1.11 -6.60 21.34
CA LEU A 465 -0.75 -6.38 19.93
C LEU A 465 0.74 -6.07 19.77
N VAL A 466 1.32 -5.25 20.66
CA VAL A 466 2.77 -4.98 20.67
C VAL A 466 3.56 -6.24 20.96
N LEU A 467 3.16 -7.04 21.95
CA LEU A 467 3.83 -8.31 22.27
C LEU A 467 3.81 -9.29 21.10
N ILE A 468 2.66 -9.47 20.45
CA ILE A 468 2.54 -10.33 19.26
C ILE A 468 3.38 -9.77 18.11
N THR A 469 3.47 -8.44 17.96
CA THR A 469 4.37 -7.81 16.97
C THR A 469 5.84 -8.12 17.27
N VAL A 470 6.25 -8.06 18.54
CA VAL A 470 7.60 -8.40 18.98
C VAL A 470 7.93 -9.87 18.64
N ILE A 471 7.03 -10.79 19.00
CA ILE A 471 7.22 -12.22 18.76
C ILE A 471 7.30 -12.53 17.25
N SER A 472 6.34 -12.04 16.48
CA SER A 472 6.28 -12.29 15.02
C SER A 472 7.46 -11.64 14.28
N GLY A 473 7.83 -10.41 14.64
CA GLY A 473 8.96 -9.71 14.03
C GLY A 473 10.31 -10.36 14.34
N LEU A 474 10.54 -10.77 15.58
CA LEU A 474 11.75 -11.53 15.94
C LEU A 474 11.82 -12.88 15.23
N ALA A 475 10.69 -13.59 15.10
CA ALA A 475 10.62 -14.83 14.34
C ALA A 475 10.97 -14.64 12.86
N LEU A 476 10.43 -13.59 12.22
CA LEU A 476 10.76 -13.23 10.83
C LEU A 476 12.23 -12.89 10.67
N ILE A 477 12.76 -11.97 11.48
CA ILE A 477 14.17 -11.52 11.41
C ILE A 477 15.13 -12.69 11.67
N SER A 478 14.84 -13.55 12.65
CA SER A 478 15.64 -14.73 12.96
C SER A 478 15.65 -15.72 11.80
N ASN A 479 14.50 -15.98 11.18
CA ASN A 479 14.43 -16.90 10.03
C ASN A 479 15.14 -16.33 8.80
N VAL A 480 15.01 -15.03 8.52
CA VAL A 480 15.75 -14.36 7.44
C VAL A 480 17.26 -14.45 7.68
N ARG A 481 17.72 -14.17 8.90
CA ARG A 481 19.15 -14.32 9.27
C ARG A 481 19.64 -15.76 9.07
N ARG A 482 18.83 -16.76 9.48
CA ARG A 482 19.16 -18.18 9.29
C ARG A 482 19.29 -18.54 7.81
N GLN A 483 18.36 -18.09 6.96
CA GLN A 483 18.39 -18.33 5.51
C GLN A 483 19.63 -17.69 4.87
N LEU A 484 19.96 -16.46 5.24
CA LEU A 484 21.18 -15.79 4.79
C LEU A 484 22.44 -16.58 5.17
N HIS A 485 22.52 -17.05 6.41
CA HIS A 485 23.66 -17.82 6.88
C HIS A 485 23.81 -19.15 6.14
N LEU A 486 22.71 -19.90 5.93
CA LEU A 486 22.72 -21.14 5.16
C LEU A 486 23.18 -20.92 3.71
N ARG A 487 22.77 -19.81 3.09
CA ARG A 487 23.19 -19.48 1.73
C ARG A 487 24.68 -19.15 1.64
N THR A 488 25.23 -18.43 2.63
CA THR A 488 26.68 -18.20 2.72
C THR A 488 27.44 -19.51 2.87
N LEU A 489 26.98 -20.42 3.74
CA LEU A 489 27.60 -21.74 3.93
C LEU A 489 27.57 -22.57 2.64
N ASN A 490 26.44 -22.58 1.92
CA ASN A 490 26.34 -23.32 0.66
C ASN A 490 27.26 -22.76 -0.43
N LYS A 491 27.49 -21.43 -0.46
CA LYS A 491 28.45 -20.81 -1.39
C LYS A 491 29.88 -21.24 -1.07
N LEU A 492 30.27 -21.21 0.21
CA LEU A 492 31.60 -21.67 0.64
C LEU A 492 31.82 -23.15 0.26
N ASN A 493 30.84 -24.02 0.52
CA ASN A 493 30.92 -25.44 0.15
C ASN A 493 30.94 -25.72 -1.37
N GLN A 494 30.52 -24.74 -2.20
CA GLN A 494 30.58 -24.82 -3.66
C GLN A 494 31.89 -24.23 -4.23
N GLU A 495 32.59 -23.38 -3.47
CA GLU A 495 33.90 -22.85 -3.85
C GLU A 495 35.04 -23.81 -3.42
N ASP A 496 34.81 -24.65 -2.42
CA ASP A 496 35.74 -25.68 -1.93
C ASP A 496 35.69 -27.02 -2.72
N ASN A 497 34.70 -27.20 -3.62
CA ASN A 497 34.54 -28.37 -4.50
C ASN A 497 34.75 -27.99 -5.95
#